data_AF-A0A7Y2ZMQ3-F1
#
_entry.id   AF-A0A7Y2ZMQ3-F1
#
_cell.length_a   1.000
_cell.length_b   1.000
_cell.length_c   1.000
_cell.angle_alpha   90.00
_cell.angle_beta   90.00
_cell.angle_gamma   90.00
#
_symmetry.space_group_name_H-M   'P 1'
#
loop_
_entity.id
_entity.type
_entity.pdbx_description
1 polymer ?
#
loop_
_entity_poly.entity_id
_entity_poly.type
_entity_poly.pdbx_seq_one_letter_code
_entity_poly.pdbx_strand_id
1 'polypeptide(L)'
;MVFKYSKVIASAIALISIFTLYLVSAEISSVLVFIPGVLVSLIVYLFTFEKNIPKPKRILPLYLFALGMQFLHFTEEYLTGFHIKLPALFNQPPYDLDVWTTFNMVAYFIFILGGIALFKNLKEFTIIVIFFILFGIMFNGIVHVLTSLYIGDYFPGLYTALTYLVIGPILIKRCFITVS
;
A
#
# COMPACT_ATOMS: atom_id res chain seq x y z
N MET A 1 6.30 -9.75 23.75
CA MET A 1 6.60 -11.17 23.47
C MET A 1 7.08 -11.20 22.03
N VAL A 2 8.38 -11.33 21.78
CA VAL A 2 8.90 -11.39 20.40
C VAL A 2 8.75 -12.84 19.95
N PHE A 3 7.86 -13.12 18.99
CA PHE A 3 7.70 -14.49 18.55
C PHE A 3 8.98 -14.93 17.83
N LYS A 4 9.53 -16.08 18.24
CA LYS A 4 10.64 -16.78 17.57
C LYS A 4 10.36 -17.04 16.08
N TYR A 5 9.10 -16.91 15.67
CA TYR A 5 8.57 -17.19 14.33
C TYR A 5 8.19 -15.94 13.53
N SER A 6 8.65 -14.75 13.91
CA SER A 6 8.22 -13.50 13.26
C SER A 6 8.49 -13.41 11.75
N LYS A 7 9.56 -14.05 11.28
CA LYS A 7 9.84 -14.24 9.84
C LYS A 7 8.84 -15.16 9.17
N VAL A 8 8.54 -16.29 9.82
CA VAL A 8 7.63 -17.32 9.29
C VAL A 8 6.23 -16.76 9.12
N ILE A 9 5.73 -16.01 10.13
CA ILE A 9 4.40 -15.41 10.08
C ILE A 9 4.34 -14.34 8.98
N ALA A 10 5.32 -13.45 8.88
CA ALA A 10 5.35 -12.43 7.82
C ALA A 10 5.44 -13.05 6.42
N SER A 11 6.25 -14.10 6.23
CA SER A 11 6.32 -14.84 4.98
C SER A 11 5.00 -15.54 4.65
N ALA A 12 4.31 -16.11 5.66
CA ALA A 12 2.99 -16.71 5.47
C ALA A 12 1.94 -15.66 5.05
N ILE A 13 1.94 -14.48 5.70
CA ILE A 13 1.09 -13.35 5.31
C ILE A 13 1.37 -12.95 3.85
N ALA A 14 2.64 -12.84 3.47
CA ALA A 14 3.02 -12.51 2.09
C ALA A 14 2.53 -13.56 1.09
N LEU A 15 2.74 -14.85 1.37
CA LEU A 15 2.31 -15.94 0.49
C LEU A 15 0.79 -16.00 0.35
N ILE A 16 0.05 -15.87 1.46
CA ILE A 16 -1.41 -15.81 1.45
C ILE A 16 -1.87 -14.60 0.64
N SER A 17 -1.25 -13.43 0.85
CA SER A 17 -1.60 -12.21 0.10
C SER A 17 -1.35 -12.38 -1.40
N ILE A 18 -0.20 -12.93 -1.79
CA ILE A 18 0.13 -13.21 -3.20
C ILE A 18 -0.88 -14.18 -3.80
N PHE A 19 -1.20 -15.27 -3.10
CA PHE A 19 -2.16 -16.26 -3.56
C PHE A 19 -3.57 -15.66 -3.71
N THR A 20 -4.05 -14.91 -2.71
CA THR A 20 -5.33 -14.21 -2.77
C THR A 20 -5.36 -13.20 -3.91
N LEU A 21 -4.30 -12.39 -4.08
CA LEU A 21 -4.20 -11.44 -5.19
C LEU A 21 -4.21 -12.15 -6.54
N TYR A 22 -3.52 -13.27 -6.67
CA TYR A 22 -3.53 -14.06 -7.90
C TYR A 22 -4.91 -14.64 -8.24
N LEU A 23 -5.68 -15.06 -7.23
CA LEU A 23 -7.02 -15.61 -7.43
C LEU A 23 -8.08 -14.54 -7.70
N VAL A 24 -7.98 -13.38 -7.04
CA VAL A 24 -9.02 -12.34 -7.06
C VAL A 24 -8.76 -11.28 -8.13
N SER A 25 -7.50 -11.09 -8.54
CA SER A 25 -7.17 -10.17 -9.62
C SER A 25 -7.49 -10.84 -10.96
N ALA A 26 -8.68 -10.56 -11.49
CA ALA A 26 -9.08 -11.01 -12.82
C ALA A 26 -8.21 -10.38 -13.94
N GLU A 27 -7.46 -9.31 -13.63
CA GLU A 27 -6.75 -8.50 -14.61
C GLU A 27 -5.25 -8.39 -14.33
N ILE A 28 -4.47 -8.46 -15.42
CA ILE A 28 -3.00 -8.38 -15.44
C ILE A 28 -2.49 -7.11 -14.75
N SER A 29 -3.21 -5.99 -14.91
CA SER A 29 -2.87 -4.68 -14.35
C SER A 29 -2.72 -4.73 -12.82
N SER A 30 -3.64 -5.41 -12.13
CA SER A 30 -3.63 -5.54 -10.67
C SER A 30 -2.54 -6.50 -10.18
N VAL A 31 -2.33 -7.62 -10.88
CA VAL A 31 -1.31 -8.62 -10.54
C VAL A 31 0.11 -8.04 -10.64
N LEU A 32 0.39 -7.31 -11.73
CA LEU A 32 1.71 -6.73 -12.01
C LEU A 32 2.13 -5.67 -10.99
N VAL A 33 1.17 -5.02 -10.31
CA VAL A 33 1.47 -4.01 -9.30
C VAL A 33 1.56 -4.62 -7.90
N PHE A 34 0.54 -5.37 -7.48
CA PHE A 34 0.43 -5.78 -6.09
C PHE A 34 1.37 -6.93 -5.71
N ILE A 35 1.60 -7.92 -6.57
CA ILE A 35 2.48 -9.05 -6.25
C ILE A 35 3.94 -8.60 -6.07
N PRO A 36 4.54 -7.82 -6.99
CA PRO A 36 5.87 -7.27 -6.77
C PRO A 36 5.92 -6.40 -5.50
N GLY A 37 4.83 -5.69 -5.19
CA GLY A 37 4.74 -4.91 -3.97
C GLY A 37 4.81 -5.73 -2.69
N VAL A 38 4.12 -6.86 -2.64
CA VAL A 38 4.19 -7.79 -1.49
C VAL A 38 5.61 -8.35 -1.36
N LEU A 39 6.25 -8.73 -2.46
CA LEU A 39 7.62 -9.26 -2.46
C LEU A 39 8.64 -8.22 -1.97
N VAL A 40 8.60 -6.99 -2.49
CA VAL A 40 9.47 -5.89 -2.05
C VAL A 40 9.24 -5.61 -0.57
N SER A 41 7.99 -5.62 -0.11
CA SER A 41 7.66 -5.38 1.30
C SER A 41 8.16 -6.49 2.22
N LEU A 42 8.10 -7.75 1.78
CA LEU A 42 8.69 -8.88 2.50
C LEU A 42 10.20 -8.76 2.58
N ILE A 43 10.88 -8.44 1.47
CA ILE A 43 12.32 -8.23 1.44
C ILE A 43 12.70 -7.13 2.44
N VAL A 44 12.07 -5.96 2.34
CA VAL A 44 12.32 -4.84 3.25
C VAL A 44 12.06 -5.24 4.70
N TYR A 45 10.96 -5.94 5.00
CA TYR A 45 10.68 -6.45 6.33
C TYR A 45 11.82 -7.33 6.87
N LEU A 46 12.24 -8.34 6.10
CA LEU A 46 13.27 -9.31 6.51
C LEU A 46 14.62 -8.65 6.78
N PHE A 47 14.96 -7.59 6.04
CA PHE A 47 16.23 -6.87 6.21
C PHE A 47 16.20 -5.77 7.27
N THR A 48 15.02 -5.28 7.66
CA THR A 48 14.89 -4.09 8.52
C THR A 48 14.04 -4.32 9.76
N PHE A 49 12.73 -4.40 9.61
CA PHE A 49 11.76 -4.45 10.72
C PHE A 49 11.83 -5.78 11.48
N GLU A 50 12.36 -6.81 10.83
CA GLU A 50 12.71 -8.04 11.51
C GLU A 50 13.80 -7.83 12.57
N LYS A 51 14.74 -6.89 12.39
CA LYS A 51 15.77 -6.68 13.40
C LYS A 51 15.33 -5.62 14.39
N ASN A 52 14.72 -4.55 13.89
CA ASN A 52 14.33 -3.40 14.68
C ASN A 52 13.01 -2.82 14.15
N ILE A 53 11.92 -3.01 14.90
CA ILE A 53 10.66 -2.32 14.60
C ILE A 53 10.87 -0.84 14.93
N PRO A 54 10.52 0.08 14.01
CA PRO A 54 10.60 1.49 14.34
C PRO A 54 9.58 1.88 15.41
N LYS A 55 9.98 2.81 16.29
CA LYS A 55 9.19 3.26 17.44
C LYS A 55 7.80 3.76 16.96
N PRO A 56 6.67 3.18 17.43
CA PRO A 56 5.34 3.53 16.93
C PRO A 56 5.03 5.02 17.02
N LYS A 57 5.45 5.69 18.10
CA LYS A 57 5.28 7.14 18.28
C LYS A 57 5.84 8.00 17.13
N ARG A 58 6.83 7.51 16.37
CA ARG A 58 7.45 8.25 15.26
C ARG A 58 6.66 8.11 13.96
N ILE A 59 6.06 6.94 13.75
CA ILE A 59 5.43 6.57 12.47
C ILE A 59 3.91 6.69 12.55
N LEU A 60 3.32 6.18 13.62
CA LEU A 60 1.88 5.96 13.72
C LEU A 60 1.03 7.21 13.44
N PRO A 61 1.34 8.42 13.95
CA PRO A 61 0.54 9.60 13.63
C PRO A 61 0.52 9.91 12.13
N LEU A 62 1.68 9.83 11.47
CA LEU A 62 1.79 10.12 10.04
C LEU A 62 1.25 8.96 9.19
N TYR A 63 1.35 7.72 9.68
CA TYR A 63 0.74 6.54 9.06
C TYR A 63 -0.79 6.65 9.05
N LEU A 64 -1.39 7.04 10.18
CA LEU A 64 -2.84 7.25 10.29
C LEU A 64 -3.29 8.43 9.42
N PHE A 65 -2.50 9.50 9.35
CA PHE A 65 -2.75 10.60 8.41
C PHE A 65 -2.71 10.13 6.96
N ALA A 66 -1.70 9.34 6.57
CA ALA A 66 -1.59 8.76 5.24
C ALA A 66 -2.77 7.83 4.92
N LEU A 67 -3.25 7.07 5.90
CA LEU A 67 -4.44 6.24 5.77
C LEU A 67 -5.71 7.10 5.61
N GLY A 68 -5.82 8.22 6.32
CA GLY A 68 -6.86 9.23 6.09
C GLY A 68 -6.84 9.75 4.65
N MET A 69 -5.65 10.08 4.15
CA MET A 69 -5.46 10.50 2.76
C MET A 69 -5.80 9.38 1.77
N GLN A 70 -5.58 8.11 2.11
CA GLN A 70 -5.99 6.97 1.28
C GLN A 70 -7.49 6.92 1.04
N PHE A 71 -8.32 7.22 2.04
CA PHE A 71 -9.76 7.32 1.83
C PHE A 71 -10.13 8.47 0.89
N LEU A 72 -9.49 9.62 1.03
CA LEU A 72 -9.73 10.77 0.14
C LEU A 72 -9.27 10.48 -1.30
N HIS A 73 -8.12 9.82 -1.44
CA HIS A 73 -7.59 9.44 -2.73
C HIS A 73 -8.49 8.45 -3.46
N PHE A 74 -8.93 7.40 -2.76
CA PHE A 74 -9.91 6.48 -3.30
C PHE A 74 -11.23 7.16 -3.68
N THR A 75 -11.66 8.16 -2.90
CA THR A 75 -12.85 8.96 -3.22
C THR A 75 -12.67 9.71 -4.54
N GLU A 76 -11.51 10.33 -4.76
CA GLU A 76 -11.18 10.98 -6.03
C GLU A 76 -11.16 9.98 -7.19
N GLU A 77 -10.49 8.82 -7.02
CA GLU A 77 -10.44 7.74 -8.00
C GLU A 77 -11.85 7.23 -8.36
N TYR A 78 -12.71 7.05 -7.36
CA TYR A 78 -14.09 6.60 -7.52
C TYR A 78 -14.89 7.61 -8.34
N LEU A 79 -14.86 8.89 -7.93
CA LEU A 79 -15.63 9.96 -8.58
C LEU A 79 -15.16 10.28 -9.99
N THR A 80 -13.88 10.06 -10.28
CA THR A 80 -13.28 10.43 -11.58
C THR A 80 -13.03 9.25 -12.52
N GLY A 81 -13.50 8.06 -12.13
CA GLY A 81 -13.59 6.90 -13.03
C GLY A 81 -12.29 6.13 -13.19
N PHE A 82 -11.45 6.03 -12.15
CA PHE A 82 -10.21 5.24 -12.18
C PHE A 82 -10.45 3.80 -12.64
N HIS A 83 -11.53 3.18 -12.14
CA HIS A 83 -11.91 1.81 -12.49
C HIS A 83 -12.23 1.57 -13.97
N ILE A 84 -12.45 2.65 -14.73
CA ILE A 84 -12.63 2.63 -16.19
C ILE A 84 -11.32 3.01 -16.88
N LYS A 85 -10.70 4.11 -16.44
CA LYS A 85 -9.57 4.72 -17.14
C LYS A 85 -8.27 3.93 -16.99
N LEU A 86 -7.99 3.32 -15.83
CA LEU A 86 -6.77 2.53 -15.66
C LEU A 86 -6.77 1.28 -16.57
N PRO A 87 -7.80 0.40 -16.57
CA PRO A 87 -7.84 -0.77 -17.46
C PRO A 87 -7.75 -0.40 -18.94
N ALA A 88 -8.37 0.72 -19.35
CA ALA A 88 -8.35 1.19 -20.73
C ALA A 88 -6.92 1.47 -21.24
N LEU A 89 -5.97 1.87 -20.38
CA LEU A 89 -4.56 2.05 -20.77
C LEU A 89 -3.89 0.74 -21.18
N PHE A 90 -4.43 -0.40 -20.74
CA PHE A 90 -3.94 -1.74 -21.04
C PHE A 90 -4.86 -2.49 -22.02
N ASN A 91 -5.78 -1.79 -22.69
CA ASN A 91 -6.82 -2.38 -23.54
C ASN A 91 -7.63 -3.48 -22.82
N GLN A 92 -7.90 -3.29 -21.53
CA GLN A 92 -8.72 -4.18 -20.70
C GLN A 92 -10.13 -3.59 -20.49
N PRO A 93 -11.15 -4.45 -20.25
CA PRO A 93 -12.47 -3.97 -19.84
C PRO A 93 -12.39 -3.21 -18.50
N PRO A 94 -13.35 -2.31 -18.20
CA PRO A 94 -13.44 -1.68 -16.88
C PRO A 94 -13.53 -2.71 -15.76
N TYR A 95 -12.92 -2.41 -14.61
CA TYR A 95 -13.14 -3.22 -13.41
C TYR A 95 -14.62 -3.16 -13.02
N ASP A 96 -15.17 -4.29 -12.57
CA ASP A 96 -16.46 -4.30 -11.89
C ASP A 96 -16.42 -3.37 -10.66
N LEU A 97 -17.38 -2.46 -10.57
CA LEU A 97 -17.36 -1.38 -9.57
C LEU A 97 -17.48 -1.92 -8.13
N ASP A 98 -18.33 -2.92 -7.92
CA ASP A 98 -18.58 -3.49 -6.59
C ASP A 98 -17.37 -4.31 -6.15
N VAL A 99 -16.76 -5.07 -7.06
CA VAL A 99 -15.52 -5.82 -6.79
C VAL A 99 -14.37 -4.86 -6.49
N TRP A 100 -14.16 -3.83 -7.31
CA TRP A 100 -13.09 -2.85 -7.12
C TRP A 100 -13.24 -2.07 -5.81
N THR A 101 -14.47 -1.67 -5.47
CA THR A 101 -14.78 -0.97 -4.22
C THR A 101 -14.55 -1.89 -3.01
N THR A 102 -15.09 -3.11 -3.05
CA THR A 102 -14.93 -4.10 -1.98
C THR A 102 -13.46 -4.42 -1.74
N PHE A 103 -12.69 -4.62 -2.81
CA PHE A 103 -11.26 -4.88 -2.73
C PHE A 103 -10.52 -3.76 -1.98
N ASN A 104 -10.79 -2.49 -2.34
CA ASN A 104 -10.17 -1.35 -1.68
C ASN A 104 -10.60 -1.22 -0.21
N MET A 105 -11.88 -1.41 0.10
CA MET A 105 -12.38 -1.35 1.48
C MET A 105 -11.73 -2.42 2.37
N VAL A 106 -11.59 -3.65 1.85
CA VAL A 106 -10.89 -4.74 2.56
C VAL A 106 -9.40 -4.40 2.74
N ALA A 107 -8.74 -3.87 1.72
CA ALA A 107 -7.34 -3.44 1.82
C ALA A 107 -7.16 -2.36 2.90
N TYR A 108 -8.06 -1.36 2.97
CA TYR A 108 -7.98 -0.29 3.97
C TYR A 108 -8.23 -0.80 5.38
N PHE A 109 -9.15 -1.76 5.54
CA PHE A 109 -9.32 -2.46 6.81
C PHE A 109 -8.05 -3.19 7.23
N ILE A 110 -7.38 -3.89 6.32
CA ILE A 110 -6.10 -4.56 6.59
C ILE A 110 -5.02 -3.53 6.97
N PHE A 111 -4.98 -2.36 6.34
CA PHE A 111 -4.04 -1.29 6.72
C PHE A 111 -4.34 -0.71 8.11
N ILE A 112 -5.62 -0.58 8.50
CA ILE A 112 -5.99 -0.25 9.89
C ILE A 112 -5.41 -1.29 10.85
N LEU A 113 -5.57 -2.59 10.56
CA LEU A 113 -4.99 -3.66 11.38
C LEU A 113 -3.46 -3.57 11.42
N GLY A 114 -2.80 -3.20 10.33
CA GLY A 114 -1.37 -2.90 10.29
C GLY A 114 -0.97 -1.77 11.24
N GLY A 115 -1.72 -0.68 11.27
CA GLY A 115 -1.52 0.43 12.22
C GLY A 115 -1.71 0.00 13.68
N ILE A 116 -2.72 -0.83 13.96
CA ILE A 116 -2.94 -1.40 15.31
C ILE A 116 -1.78 -2.31 15.70
N ALA A 117 -1.32 -3.16 14.80
CA ALA A 117 -0.16 -4.02 15.02
C ALA A 117 1.10 -3.20 15.33
N LEU A 118 1.33 -2.12 14.58
CA LEU A 118 2.43 -1.18 14.87
C LEU A 118 2.28 -0.59 16.28
N PHE A 119 1.11 -0.08 16.64
CA PHE A 119 0.85 0.47 17.98
C PHE A 119 1.13 -0.54 19.10
N LYS A 120 0.75 -1.80 18.89
CA LYS A 120 0.94 -2.92 19.83
C LYS A 120 2.35 -3.54 19.78
N ASN A 121 3.25 -3.02 18.93
CA ASN A 121 4.58 -3.58 18.67
C ASN A 121 4.55 -5.07 18.23
N LEU A 122 3.53 -5.45 17.46
CA LEU A 122 3.41 -6.78 16.87
C LEU A 122 4.21 -6.84 15.56
N LYS A 123 5.48 -7.21 15.71
CA LYS A 123 6.49 -7.26 14.66
C LYS A 123 6.02 -7.94 13.38
N GLU A 124 5.35 -9.08 13.56
CA GLU A 124 5.00 -10.04 12.52
C GLU A 124 4.07 -9.45 11.45
N PHE A 125 3.23 -8.50 11.87
CA PHE A 125 2.23 -7.86 11.03
C PHE A 125 2.73 -6.53 10.44
N THR A 126 3.94 -6.10 10.78
CA THR A 126 4.49 -4.84 10.25
C THR A 126 4.84 -4.90 8.76
N ILE A 127 4.86 -6.09 8.14
CA ILE A 127 4.91 -6.23 6.68
C ILE A 127 3.74 -5.48 6.00
N ILE A 128 2.55 -5.46 6.63
CA ILE A 128 1.37 -4.73 6.14
C ILE A 128 1.64 -3.22 6.13
N VAL A 129 2.30 -2.73 7.19
CA VAL A 129 2.69 -1.32 7.32
C VAL A 129 3.70 -0.92 6.25
N ILE A 130 4.70 -1.78 6.02
CA ILE A 130 5.71 -1.55 4.98
C ILE A 130 5.07 -1.51 3.60
N PHE A 131 4.18 -2.47 3.31
CA PHE A 131 3.45 -2.51 2.04
C PHE A 131 2.62 -1.25 1.82
N PHE A 132 1.87 -0.81 2.81
CA PHE A 132 1.09 0.42 2.70
C PHE A 132 1.99 1.63 2.44
N ILE A 133 3.10 1.79 3.16
CA ILE A 133 4.00 2.93 3.00
C ILE A 133 4.67 2.93 1.61
N LEU A 134 5.19 1.78 1.17
CA LEU A 134 5.95 1.69 -0.07
C LEU A 134 5.03 1.69 -1.30
N PHE A 135 3.95 0.92 -1.26
CA PHE A 135 3.08 0.71 -2.43
C PHE A 135 1.80 1.52 -2.34
N GLY A 136 1.08 1.43 -1.23
CA GLY A 136 -0.17 2.16 -1.03
C GLY A 136 0.00 3.68 -1.12
N ILE A 137 1.14 4.20 -0.66
CA ILE A 137 1.46 5.63 -0.67
C ILE A 137 2.50 5.97 -1.73
N MET A 138 3.77 5.57 -1.55
CA MET A 138 4.87 6.10 -2.37
C MET A 138 4.75 5.73 -3.86
N PHE A 139 4.60 4.44 -4.16
CA PHE A 139 4.46 3.98 -5.54
C PHE A 139 3.19 4.52 -6.19
N ASN A 140 2.07 4.52 -5.46
CA ASN A 140 0.81 5.08 -5.92
C ASN A 140 0.99 6.56 -6.34
N GLY A 141 1.60 7.39 -5.48
CA GLY A 141 1.91 8.79 -5.79
C GLY A 141 2.71 8.97 -7.08
N ILE A 142 3.73 8.13 -7.30
CA ILE A 142 4.56 8.16 -8.51
C ILE A 142 3.71 7.78 -9.74
N VAL A 143 2.96 6.68 -9.68
CA VAL A 143 2.21 6.16 -10.83
C VAL A 143 1.17 7.16 -11.32
N HIS A 144 0.42 7.82 -10.43
CA HIS A 144 -0.59 8.78 -10.87
C HIS A 144 0.02 9.98 -11.61
N VAL A 145 1.17 10.48 -11.13
CA VAL A 145 1.89 11.56 -11.80
C VAL A 145 2.43 11.10 -13.16
N LEU A 146 3.13 9.96 -13.20
CA LEU A 146 3.68 9.46 -14.46
C LEU A 146 2.59 9.15 -15.49
N THR A 147 1.47 8.58 -15.07
CA THR A 147 0.34 8.28 -15.95
C THR A 147 -0.31 9.55 -16.48
N SER A 148 -0.52 10.57 -15.63
CA SER A 148 -1.04 11.86 -16.09
C SER A 148 -0.11 12.53 -17.10
N LEU A 149 1.20 12.50 -16.85
CA LEU A 149 2.20 13.01 -17.79
C LEU A 149 2.21 12.24 -19.12
N TYR A 150 2.06 10.91 -19.06
CA TYR A 150 2.03 10.05 -20.24
C TYR A 150 0.80 10.31 -21.12
N ILE A 151 -0.38 10.49 -20.50
CA ILE A 151 -1.63 10.77 -21.23
C ILE A 151 -1.70 12.23 -21.68
N GLY A 152 -0.98 13.13 -21.02
CA GLY A 152 -1.03 14.57 -21.28
C GLY A 152 -2.32 15.24 -20.78
N ASP A 153 -3.03 14.60 -19.86
CA ASP A 153 -4.30 15.06 -19.28
C ASP A 153 -4.42 14.61 -17.81
N TYR A 154 -5.45 15.07 -17.12
CA TYR A 154 -5.79 14.64 -15.77
C TYR A 154 -6.06 13.13 -15.72
N PHE A 155 -5.38 12.45 -14.79
CA PHE A 155 -5.61 11.05 -14.47
C PHE A 155 -6.31 10.93 -13.10
N PRO A 156 -7.33 10.07 -12.94
CA PRO A 156 -8.08 9.91 -11.68
C PRO A 156 -7.17 9.70 -10.47
N GLY A 157 -7.38 10.47 -9.39
CA GLY A 157 -6.58 10.37 -8.17
C GLY A 157 -5.32 11.24 -8.16
N LEU A 158 -5.03 11.99 -9.23
CA LEU A 158 -3.81 12.80 -9.35
C LEU A 158 -3.68 13.83 -8.22
N TYR A 159 -4.74 14.56 -7.87
CA TYR A 159 -4.60 15.69 -6.94
C TYR A 159 -4.27 15.22 -5.53
N THR A 160 -4.96 14.20 -5.05
CA THR A 160 -4.67 13.57 -3.77
C THR A 160 -3.35 12.80 -3.78
N ALA A 161 -2.97 12.18 -4.89
CA ALA A 161 -1.69 11.46 -5.03
C ALA A 161 -0.46 12.37 -4.85
N LEU A 162 -0.56 13.66 -5.14
CA LEU A 162 0.52 14.62 -4.86
C LEU A 162 0.90 14.67 -3.37
N THR A 163 -0.07 14.46 -2.48
CA THR A 163 0.21 14.40 -1.04
C THR A 163 1.09 13.21 -0.67
N TYR A 164 0.99 12.10 -1.42
CA TYR A 164 1.82 10.92 -1.21
C TYR A 164 3.28 11.14 -1.55
N LEU A 165 3.57 11.99 -2.54
CA LEU A 165 4.94 12.37 -2.88
C LEU A 165 5.65 13.13 -1.75
N VAL A 166 4.88 13.72 -0.83
CA VAL A 166 5.42 14.38 0.38
C VAL A 166 5.43 13.40 1.55
N ILE A 167 4.30 12.74 1.83
CA ILE A 167 4.13 11.89 3.02
C ILE A 167 4.97 10.62 2.92
N GLY A 168 5.05 10.01 1.72
CA GLY A 168 5.77 8.77 1.44
C GLY A 168 7.24 8.84 1.83
N PRO A 169 8.03 9.78 1.28
CA PRO A 169 9.45 9.93 1.63
C PRO A 169 9.68 10.21 3.13
N ILE A 170 8.79 10.99 3.77
CA ILE A 170 8.88 11.27 5.19
C ILE A 170 8.64 10.00 6.02
N LEU A 171 7.61 9.20 5.68
CA LEU A 171 7.33 7.92 6.34
C LEU A 171 8.48 6.94 6.16
N ILE A 172 8.96 6.75 4.94
CA ILE A 172 10.11 5.91 4.62
C ILE A 172 11.32 6.33 5.46
N LYS A 173 11.64 7.63 5.49
CA LYS A 173 12.73 8.16 6.32
C LYS A 173 12.54 7.86 7.80
N ARG A 174 11.33 8.00 8.34
CA ARG A 174 11.01 7.71 9.75
C ARG A 174 11.08 6.22 10.08
N CYS A 175 10.85 5.35 9.09
CA CYS A 175 11.00 3.90 9.22
C CYS A 175 12.47 3.47 9.34
N PHE A 176 13.37 4.09 8.57
CA PHE A 176 14.76 3.61 8.46
C PHE A 176 15.79 4.42 9.27
N ILE A 177 15.50 5.67 9.62
CA ILE A 177 16.44 6.46 10.45
C ILE A 177 16.21 6.17 11.93
N THR A 178 17.10 5.40 12.53
CA THR A 178 17.33 5.38 13.99
C THR A 178 17.93 6.72 14.40
N VAL A 179 17.10 7.63 14.93
CA VAL A 179 17.62 8.71 15.76
C VAL A 179 17.76 8.09 17.14
N SER A 180 19.01 7.89 17.56
CA SER A 180 19.43 7.50 18.90
C SER A 180 18.85 8.45 19.93
#